data_AF-A0A963I9S6-F1
#
_entry.id   AF-A0A963I9S6-F1
#
_cell.length_a   1.000
_cell.length_b   1.000
_cell.length_c   1.000
_cell.angle_alpha   90.00
_cell.angle_beta   90.00
_cell.angle_gamma   90.00
#
_symmetry.space_group_name_H-M   'P 1'
#
loop_
_entity.id
_entity.type
_entity.pdbx_description
1 polymer ?
#
loop_
_entity_poly.entity_id
_entity_poly.type
_entity_poly.pdbx_seq_one_letter_code
_entity_poly.pdbx_strand_id
1 'polypeptide(L)'
;MRTPLTIRFLTSMPRKGWLALAIFALVAWVGVPMAHLMLPESSPFSVSAYTVTLMGKILCYAVVAVAMDLIWGYAGILSLGHGLFFALGGYGFGMYLMRQ
;
A
#
# COMPACT_ATOMS: atom_id res chain seq x y z
N MET A 1 21.20 -20.78 5.61
CA MET A 1 20.95 -20.06 4.33
C MET A 1 19.73 -19.17 4.52
N ARG A 2 19.86 -17.85 4.33
CA ARG A 2 18.70 -16.93 4.43
C ARG A 2 17.81 -17.18 3.20
N THR A 3 16.58 -17.61 3.40
CA THR A 3 15.63 -17.77 2.30
C THR A 3 15.43 -16.42 1.61
N PRO A 4 15.48 -16.34 0.27
CA PRO A 4 15.29 -15.07 -0.44
C PRO A 4 13.86 -14.53 -0.20
N LEU A 5 13.74 -13.21 -0.11
CA LEU A 5 12.47 -12.50 0.14
C LEU A 5 11.36 -12.95 -0.81
N THR A 6 11.70 -13.15 -2.08
CA THR A 6 10.77 -13.55 -3.14
C THR A 6 10.08 -14.88 -2.84
N ILE A 7 10.82 -15.87 -2.33
CA ILE A 7 10.26 -17.17 -1.96
C ILE A 7 9.34 -17.01 -0.75
N ARG A 8 9.77 -16.25 0.26
CA ARG A 8 8.98 -16.04 1.48
C ARG A 8 7.65 -15.34 1.19
N PHE A 9 7.65 -14.38 0.26
CA PHE A 9 6.46 -13.67 -0.19
C PHE A 9 5.53 -14.57 -1.02
N LEU A 10 6.08 -15.36 -1.95
CA LEU A 10 5.26 -16.31 -2.73
C LEU A 10 4.58 -17.36 -1.85
N THR A 11 5.25 -17.81 -0.79
CA THR A 11 4.72 -18.85 0.11
C THR A 11 3.85 -18.32 1.25
N SER A 12 3.76 -17.00 1.46
CA SER A 12 3.03 -16.41 2.60
C SER A 12 1.51 -16.49 2.44
N MET A 13 1.01 -16.48 1.21
CA MET A 13 -0.42 -16.57 0.91
C MET A 13 -0.81 -17.92 0.31
N PRO A 14 -1.97 -18.48 0.71
CA PRO A 14 -2.52 -19.67 0.06
C PRO A 14 -2.85 -19.37 -1.42
N ARG A 15 -2.89 -20.39 -2.27
CA ARG A 15 -3.20 -20.26 -3.72
C ARG A 15 -4.46 -19.41 -3.99
N LYS A 16 -5.47 -19.52 -3.13
CA LYS A 16 -6.71 -18.72 -3.21
C LYS A 16 -6.48 -17.23 -2.96
N GLY A 17 -5.56 -16.86 -2.06
CA GLY A 17 -5.20 -15.46 -1.80
C GLY A 17 -4.49 -14.82 -2.99
N TRP A 18 -3.54 -15.54 -3.60
CA TRP A 18 -2.89 -15.11 -4.84
C TRP A 18 -3.88 -14.96 -6.00
N LEU A 19 -4.83 -15.90 -6.13
CA LEU A 19 -5.91 -15.79 -7.12
C LEU A 19 -6.79 -14.56 -6.88
N ALA A 20 -7.20 -14.30 -5.64
CA ALA A 20 -8.01 -13.13 -5.30
C ALA A 20 -7.28 -11.82 -5.63
N LEU A 21 -5.98 -11.72 -5.31
CA LEU A 21 -5.16 -10.55 -5.63
C LEU A 21 -5.03 -10.35 -7.15
N ALA A 22 -4.80 -11.43 -7.90
CA ALA A 22 -4.69 -11.39 -9.36
C ALA A 22 -6.01 -10.97 -10.02
N ILE A 23 -7.15 -11.50 -9.55
CA ILE A 23 -8.48 -11.11 -10.03
C ILE A 23 -8.74 -9.64 -9.74
N PHE A 24 -8.45 -9.18 -8.51
CA PHE A 24 -8.60 -7.78 -8.13
C PHE A 24 -7.76 -6.86 -9.02
N ALA A 25 -6.48 -7.19 -9.24
CA ALA A 25 -5.61 -6.42 -10.11
C ALA A 25 -6.12 -6.36 -11.56
N LEU A 26 -6.58 -7.50 -12.09
CA LEU A 26 -7.13 -7.57 -13.45
C LEU A 26 -8.40 -6.73 -13.59
N VAL A 27 -9.31 -6.80 -12.62
CA VAL A 27 -10.54 -5.98 -12.63
C VAL A 27 -10.20 -4.49 -12.51
N ALA A 28 -9.27 -4.11 -11.63
CA ALA A 28 -8.90 -2.71 -11.44
C ALA A 28 -8.16 -2.10 -12.64
N TRP A 29 -7.23 -2.84 -13.26
CA TRP A 29 -6.42 -2.35 -14.38
C TRP A 29 -7.08 -2.50 -15.75
N VAL A 30 -7.90 -3.54 -15.95
CA VAL A 30 -8.50 -3.85 -17.25
C VAL A 30 -10.01 -3.69 -17.21
N GLY A 31 -10.67 -4.22 -16.18
CA GLY A 31 -12.12 -4.16 -16.03
C GLY A 31 -12.66 -2.74 -15.95
N VAL A 32 -12.06 -1.88 -15.12
CA VAL A 32 -12.51 -0.50 -14.91
C VAL A 32 -12.35 0.38 -16.17
N PRO A 33 -11.21 0.39 -16.89
CA PRO A 33 -11.09 1.13 -18.15
C PRO A 33 -11.94 0.57 -19.28
N MET A 34 -12.08 -0.76 -19.36
CA MET A 34 -12.99 -1.39 -20.33
C MET A 34 -14.44 -0.98 -20.07
N ALA A 35 -14.86 -0.91 -18.80
CA ALA A 35 -16.20 -0.47 -18.42
C ALA A 35 -16.45 1.00 -18.80
N HIS A 36 -15.43 1.85 -18.77
CA HIS A 36 -15.54 3.22 -19.25
C HIS A 36 -15.66 3.31 -20.79
N LEU A 37 -14.92 2.47 -21.53
CA LEU A 37 -14.87 2.54 -23.01
C LEU A 37 -16.05 1.84 -23.71
N MET A 38 -16.58 0.77 -23.13
CA MET A 38 -17.56 -0.11 -23.79
C MET A 38 -19.03 0.22 -23.44
N LEU A 39 -19.27 0.99 -22.38
CA LEU A 39 -20.63 1.26 -21.88
C LEU A 39 -21.07 2.71 -22.14
N PRO A 40 -22.29 2.93 -22.66
CA PRO A 40 -22.88 4.26 -22.76
C PRO A 40 -23.09 4.87 -21.36
N GLU A 41 -22.92 6.19 -21.25
CA GLU A 41 -23.06 6.95 -19.98
C GLU A 41 -24.46 6.89 -19.35
N SER A 42 -25.46 6.38 -20.08
CA SER A 42 -26.81 6.15 -19.58
C SER A 42 -26.98 4.84 -18.80
N SER A 43 -25.96 3.97 -18.78
CA SER A 43 -26.01 2.69 -18.09
C SER A 43 -25.48 2.81 -16.65
N PRO A 44 -26.10 2.12 -15.65
CA PRO A 44 -25.67 2.19 -14.25
C PRO A 44 -24.27 1.60 -13.99
N PHE A 45 -23.68 0.93 -14.98
CA PHE A 45 -22.32 0.38 -14.93
C PHE A 45 -21.29 1.24 -15.66
N SER A 46 -21.68 2.41 -16.19
CA SER A 46 -20.74 3.33 -16.80
C SER A 46 -19.85 3.95 -15.74
N VAL A 47 -18.55 3.66 -15.83
CA VAL A 47 -17.55 4.29 -14.98
C VAL A 47 -17.19 5.63 -15.61
N SER A 48 -17.27 6.73 -14.87
CA SER A 48 -16.88 8.05 -15.39
C SER A 48 -15.36 8.17 -15.56
N ALA A 49 -14.90 9.04 -16.48
CA ALA A 49 -13.47 9.34 -16.63
C ALA A 49 -12.84 9.88 -15.32
N TYR A 50 -13.63 10.60 -14.51
CA TYR A 50 -13.20 11.05 -13.19
C TYR A 50 -12.93 9.89 -12.24
N THR A 51 -13.79 8.87 -12.22
CA THR A 51 -13.59 7.68 -11.38
C THR A 51 -12.35 6.90 -11.80
N VAL A 52 -12.13 6.74 -13.12
CA VAL A 52 -10.93 6.07 -13.66
C VAL A 52 -9.65 6.80 -13.22
N THR A 53 -9.61 8.13 -13.38
CA THR A 53 -8.43 8.95 -13.01
C THR A 53 -8.20 8.98 -11.51
N LEU A 54 -9.27 9.10 -10.70
CA LEU A 54 -9.18 9.04 -9.24
C LEU A 54 -8.67 7.68 -8.75
N MET A 55 -9.17 6.59 -9.34
CA MET A 55 -8.73 5.23 -9.01
C MET A 55 -7.27 5.01 -9.37
N GLY A 56 -6.81 5.49 -10.54
CA GLY A 56 -5.40 5.47 -10.91
C GLY A 56 -4.53 6.20 -9.88
N LYS A 57 -4.96 7.38 -9.41
CA LYS A 57 -4.25 8.13 -8.36
C LYS A 57 -4.17 7.35 -7.05
N ILE A 58 -5.26 6.71 -6.62
CA ILE A 58 -5.28 5.91 -5.40
C ILE A 58 -4.35 4.70 -5.53
N LEU A 59 -4.33 4.02 -6.68
CA LEU A 59 -3.41 2.90 -6.94
C LEU A 59 -1.94 3.35 -6.85
N CYS A 60 -1.60 4.53 -7.38
CA CYS A 60 -0.25 5.10 -7.23
C CYS A 60 0.12 5.32 -5.76
N TYR A 61 -0.78 5.87 -4.94
CA TYR A 61 -0.54 6.03 -3.50
C TYR A 61 -0.47 4.69 -2.75
N ALA A 62 -1.23 3.68 -3.17
CA ALA A 62 -1.16 2.34 -2.59
C ALA A 62 0.22 1.70 -2.79
N VAL A 63 0.85 1.87 -3.96
CA VAL A 63 2.22 1.40 -4.21
C VAL A 63 3.21 2.08 -3.28
N VAL A 64 3.08 3.39 -3.06
CA VAL A 64 3.91 4.13 -2.10
C VAL A 64 3.72 3.60 -0.67
N ALA A 65 2.48 3.33 -0.26
CA ALA A 65 2.17 2.77 1.05
C ALA A 65 2.81 1.38 1.25
N VAL A 66 2.75 0.51 0.24
CA VAL A 66 3.38 -0.83 0.27
C VAL A 66 4.91 -0.71 0.32
N ALA A 67 5.50 0.20 -0.45
CA ALA A 67 6.94 0.45 -0.39
C ALA A 67 7.37 0.91 1.00
N MET A 68 6.59 1.80 1.63
CA MET A 68 6.86 2.28 2.99
C MET A 68 6.75 1.15 4.04
N ASP A 69 5.76 0.28 3.90
CA ASP A 69 5.59 -0.91 4.73
C ASP A 69 6.79 -1.86 4.62
N LEU A 70 7.30 -2.09 3.40
CA LEU A 70 8.52 -2.88 3.20
C LEU A 70 9.77 -2.22 3.80
N ILE A 71 9.92 -0.90 3.69
CA ILE A 71 11.08 -0.17 4.21
C ILE A 71 11.12 -0.24 5.75
N TRP A 72 9.99 0.01 6.42
CA TRP A 72 9.94 -0.04 7.89
C TRP A 72 9.83 -1.46 8.45
N GLY A 73 9.12 -2.36 7.77
CA GLY A 73 8.90 -3.73 8.23
C GLY A 73 10.03 -4.69 7.86
N TYR A 74 10.42 -4.73 6.57
CA TYR A 74 11.40 -5.70 6.07
C TYR A 74 12.85 -5.17 6.09
N ALA A 75 13.08 -3.94 5.63
CA ALA A 75 14.44 -3.38 5.55
C ALA A 75 14.97 -2.89 6.91
N GLY A 76 14.08 -2.54 7.84
CA GLY A 76 14.45 -2.13 9.20
C GLY A 76 15.36 -0.89 9.24
N ILE A 77 15.31 -0.04 8.19
CA ILE A 77 16.18 1.14 7.99
C ILE A 77 16.07 2.14 9.14
N LEU A 78 14.95 2.10 9.85
CA LEU A 78 14.88 2.41 11.27
C LEU A 78 14.18 1.20 11.89
N SER A 79 14.83 0.46 12.79
CA SER A 79 14.05 -0.29 13.77
C SER A 79 13.11 0.74 14.38
N LEU A 80 11.81 0.66 14.09
CA LEU A 80 10.80 1.66 14.45
C LEU A 80 10.91 2.00 15.96
N GLY A 81 11.36 1.02 16.75
CA GLY A 81 11.74 1.17 18.16
C GLY A 81 12.90 2.15 18.42
N HIS A 82 13.96 2.22 17.63
CA HIS A 82 15.06 3.18 17.83
C HIS A 82 14.61 4.61 17.56
N GLY A 83 13.90 4.85 16.45
CA GLY A 83 13.37 6.19 16.14
C GLY A 83 12.34 6.65 17.17
N LEU A 84 11.45 5.75 17.60
CA LEU A 84 10.44 6.03 18.63
C LEU A 84 11.07 6.25 20.01
N PHE A 85 12.10 5.48 20.38
CA PHE A 85 12.84 5.63 21.64
C PHE A 85 13.56 6.99 21.70
N PHE A 86 14.21 7.39 20.62
CA PHE A 86 14.86 8.70 20.53
C PHE A 86 13.84 9.86 20.55
N ALA A 87 12.72 9.73 19.83
CA ALA A 87 11.67 10.75 19.83
C ALA A 87 11.02 10.94 21.20
N LEU A 88 10.66 9.84 21.89
CA LEU A 88 10.09 9.90 23.24
C LEU A 88 11.09 10.41 24.28
N GLY A 89 12.34 9.93 24.24
CA GLY A 89 13.40 10.39 25.14
C GLY A 89 13.71 11.88 24.97
N GLY A 90 13.83 12.35 23.73
CA GLY A 90 14.04 13.76 23.42
C GLY A 90 12.87 14.65 23.84
N TYR A 91 11.62 14.20 23.63
CA TYR A 91 10.43 14.92 24.08
C TYR A 91 10.37 15.05 25.60
N GLY A 92 10.62 13.96 26.34
CA GLY A 92 10.64 13.99 27.80
C GLY A 92 11.72 14.93 28.35
N PHE A 93 12.92 14.90 27.77
CA PHE A 93 14.01 15.79 28.14
C PHE A 93 13.69 17.27 27.84
N GLY A 94 13.09 17.54 26.68
CA GLY A 94 12.63 18.89 26.33
C GLY A 94 11.55 19.42 27.27
N MET A 95 10.56 18.59 27.62
CA MET A 95 9.52 18.94 28.58
C MET A 95 10.07 19.17 29.99
N TYR A 96 11.10 18.44 30.40
CA TYR A 96 11.79 18.68 31.67
C TYR A 96 12.53 20.03 31.66
N LEU A 97 13.26 20.35 30.59
CA LEU A 97 13.95 21.62 30.43
C LEU A 97 13.00 22.83 30.34
N MET A 98 11.77 22.66 29.85
CA MET A 98 10.76 23.73 29.85
C MET A 98 10.06 23.91 31.22
N ARG A 99 10.20 22.94 32.14
CA ARG A 99 9.67 23.02 33.51
C ARG A 99 10.69 23.51 34.53
N GLN A 100 11.97 23.53 34.18
CA GLN A 100 13.04 24.23 34.90
C GLN A 100 13.16 25.66 34.38
#